data_AF-A0A4R3KH13-F1
#
_entry.id   AF-A0A4R3KH13-F1
#
_cell.length_a   1.000
_cell.length_b   1.000
_cell.length_c   1.000
_cell.angle_alpha   90.00
_cell.angle_beta   90.00
_cell.angle_gamma   90.00
#
_symmetry.space_group_name_H-M   'P 1'
#
loop_
_entity.id
_entity.type
_entity.pdbx_description
1 polymer ?
#
loop_
_entity_poly.entity_id
_entity_poly.type
_entity_poly.pdbx_seq_one_letter_code
_entity_poly.pdbx_strand_id
1 'polypeptide(L)'
;MDKKSAWIYCRIDAPEDVHGALKGQYERLETYAAQMGFTVVGSSQDLGSGLNFDRSGLQAVLESAKAGSFQILLVDSVSRIGRDMKKTIAFIQTISGCGISIYSPMEGEIKLSDFMRPPFQLR
;
A
#
# COMPACT_ATOMS: atom_id res chain seq x y z
N MET A 1 3.27 25.40 0.02
CA MET A 1 3.50 24.09 -0.63
C MET A 1 2.45 23.15 -0.11
N ASP A 2 1.49 22.78 -0.96
CA ASP A 2 0.42 21.88 -0.59
C ASP A 2 1.01 20.47 -0.37
N LYS A 3 0.90 19.96 0.86
CA LYS A 3 1.37 18.61 1.20
C LYS A 3 0.47 17.60 0.48
N LYS A 4 1.08 16.57 -0.12
CA LYS A 4 0.31 15.49 -0.75
C LYS A 4 -0.45 14.69 0.30
N SER A 5 -1.71 14.36 0.00
CA SER A 5 -2.56 13.53 0.84
C SER A 5 -2.21 12.05 0.69
N ALA A 6 -2.17 11.33 1.81
CA ALA A 6 -1.79 9.92 1.88
C ALA A 6 -2.87 9.07 2.55
N TRP A 7 -3.01 7.84 2.07
CA TRP A 7 -3.83 6.79 2.66
C TRP A 7 -2.93 5.65 3.14
N ILE A 8 -3.14 5.17 4.35
CA ILE A 8 -2.38 4.06 4.93
C ILE A 8 -3.15 2.75 4.77
N TYR A 9 -2.46 1.71 4.29
CA TYR A 9 -2.99 0.36 4.25
C TYR A 9 -2.10 -0.62 5.02
N CYS A 10 -2.69 -1.28 6.03
CA CYS A 10 -2.03 -2.27 6.87
C CYS A 10 -2.64 -3.66 6.69
N ARG A 11 -1.82 -4.70 6.81
CA ARG A 11 -2.32 -6.08 6.76
C ARG A 11 -1.44 -7.02 7.58
N ILE A 12 -2.05 -7.99 8.24
CA ILE A 12 -1.34 -9.12 8.84
C ILE A 12 -1.90 -10.44 8.33
N ASP A 13 -1.03 -11.44 8.23
CA ASP A 13 -1.41 -12.81 7.86
C ASP A 13 -1.75 -13.61 9.12
N ALA A 14 -2.82 -13.19 9.80
CA ALA A 14 -3.32 -13.80 11.02
C ALA A 14 -4.85 -13.65 11.09
N PRO A 15 -5.56 -14.55 11.78
CA PRO A 15 -7.01 -14.43 11.99
C PRO A 15 -7.37 -13.29 12.96
N GLU A 16 -6.45 -12.88 13.82
CA GLU A 16 -6.62 -11.82 14.82
C GLU A 16 -5.29 -11.08 15.07
N ASP A 17 -5.37 -9.84 15.55
CA ASP A 17 -4.22 -9.00 15.89
C ASP A 17 -3.89 -9.03 17.39
N VAL A 18 -3.50 -10.21 17.89
CA VAL A 18 -3.24 -10.43 19.34
C VAL A 18 -2.12 -9.54 19.89
N HIS A 19 -1.17 -9.14 19.04
CA HIS A 19 0.04 -8.44 19.45
C HIS A 19 0.10 -6.99 18.95
N GLY A 20 -1.00 -6.43 18.42
CA GLY A 20 -1.04 -5.05 17.93
C GLY A 20 -0.10 -4.80 16.74
N ALA A 21 0.15 -5.81 15.92
CA ALA A 21 1.00 -5.74 14.74
C ALA A 21 0.43 -4.80 13.66
N LEU A 22 -0.90 -4.63 13.58
CA LEU A 22 -1.50 -3.62 12.69
C LEU A 22 -1.23 -2.20 13.20
N LYS A 23 -1.38 -1.97 14.52
CA LYS A 23 -1.05 -0.69 15.15
C LYS A 23 0.41 -0.33 14.92
N GLY A 24 1.33 -1.27 15.14
CA GLY A 24 2.75 -1.04 14.89
C GLY A 24 3.07 -0.76 13.41
N GLN A 25 2.36 -1.39 12.46
CA GLN A 25 2.48 -1.05 11.04
C GLN A 25 1.99 0.38 10.76
N TYR A 26 0.84 0.76 11.33
CA TYR A 26 0.27 2.08 11.16
C TYR A 26 1.22 3.18 11.65
N GLU A 27 1.73 3.06 12.88
CA GLU A 27 2.64 4.05 13.49
C GLU A 27 3.92 4.23 12.67
N ARG A 28 4.47 3.15 12.12
CA ARG A 28 5.62 3.21 11.20
C ARG A 28 5.28 3.98 9.92
N LEU A 29 4.12 3.72 9.33
CA LEU A 29 3.69 4.38 8.10
C LEU A 29 3.31 5.84 8.31
N GLU A 30 2.74 6.18 9.46
CA GLU A 30 2.48 7.57 9.86
C GLU A 30 3.79 8.35 10.05
N THR A 31 4.77 7.74 10.73
CA THR A 31 6.12 8.32 10.87
C THR A 31 6.77 8.53 9.49
N TYR A 32 6.67 7.54 8.60
CA TYR A 32 7.19 7.65 7.24
C TYR A 32 6.48 8.75 6.44
N ALA A 33 5.15 8.87 6.56
CA ALA A 33 4.37 9.93 5.93
C ALA A 33 4.88 11.32 6.37
N ALA A 34 5.10 11.51 7.67
CA ALA A 34 5.61 12.75 8.22
C ALA A 34 7.02 13.09 7.68
N GLN A 35 7.91 12.11 7.62
CA GLN A 35 9.27 12.27 7.07
C GLN A 35 9.24 12.67 5.58
N MET A 36 8.32 12.11 4.82
CA MET A 36 8.14 12.40 3.39
C MET A 36 7.35 13.69 3.13
N GLY A 37 6.84 14.36 4.17
CA GLY A 37 6.03 15.56 4.04
C GLY A 37 4.61 15.31 3.53
N PHE A 38 4.10 14.08 3.66
CA PHE A 38 2.73 13.71 3.32
C PHE A 38 1.78 13.99 4.50
N THR A 39 0.49 14.16 4.19
CA THR A 39 -0.58 14.31 5.18
C THR A 39 -1.48 13.09 5.13
N VAL A 40 -1.54 12.31 6.21
CA VAL A 40 -2.43 11.15 6.28
C VAL A 40 -3.88 11.64 6.38
N VAL A 41 -4.72 11.24 5.43
CA VAL A 41 -6.15 11.63 5.35
C VAL A 41 -7.11 10.47 5.61
N GLY A 42 -6.58 9.25 5.70
CA GLY A 42 -7.36 8.06 5.97
C GLY A 42 -6.50 6.81 6.07
N SER A 43 -7.13 5.73 6.52
CA SER A 43 -6.48 4.43 6.63
C SER A 43 -7.47 3.30 6.61
N SER A 44 -6.98 2.13 6.22
CA SER A 44 -7.75 0.88 6.18
C SER A 44 -6.84 -0.29 6.50
N GLN A 45 -7.42 -1.40 6.96
CA GLN A 45 -6.65 -2.58 7.33
C GLN A 45 -7.38 -3.88 7.02
N ASP A 46 -6.64 -4.97 6.91
CA ASP A 46 -7.21 -6.32 6.80
C ASP A 46 -6.44 -7.35 7.62
N LEU A 47 -7.16 -8.42 7.95
CA LEU A 47 -6.64 -9.66 8.51
C LEU A 47 -6.69 -10.76 7.43
N GLY A 48 -5.69 -11.65 7.43
CA GLY A 48 -5.67 -12.84 6.59
C GLY A 48 -4.75 -12.79 5.36
N SER A 49 -4.81 -13.87 4.58
CA SER A 49 -3.77 -14.22 3.61
C SER A 49 -3.57 -13.21 2.48
N GLY A 50 -2.31 -12.98 2.14
CA GLY A 50 -1.89 -12.24 0.94
C GLY A 50 -2.23 -12.87 -0.40
N LEU A 51 -2.81 -14.07 -0.42
CA LEU A 51 -3.30 -14.73 -1.64
C LEU A 51 -4.77 -14.37 -1.95
N ASN A 52 -5.53 -13.93 -0.94
CA ASN A 52 -6.88 -13.41 -1.11
C ASN A 52 -6.84 -11.89 -1.31
N PHE A 53 -7.65 -11.38 -2.24
CA PHE A 53 -7.81 -9.95 -2.53
C PHE A 53 -9.23 -9.45 -2.25
N ASP A 54 -10.15 -10.35 -1.92
CA ASP A 54 -11.46 -9.98 -1.39
C ASP A 54 -11.28 -9.58 0.08
N ARG A 55 -10.94 -8.30 0.25
CA ARG A 55 -10.45 -7.71 1.49
C ARG A 55 -11.06 -6.32 1.60
N SER A 56 -11.85 -6.11 2.65
CA SER A 56 -12.60 -4.87 2.85
C SER A 56 -11.71 -3.63 2.91
N GLY A 57 -10.55 -3.72 3.57
CA GLY A 57 -9.60 -2.62 3.65
C GLY A 57 -8.97 -2.31 2.29
N LEU A 58 -8.58 -3.34 1.55
CA LEU A 58 -8.04 -3.17 0.19
C LEU A 58 -9.09 -2.59 -0.79
N GLN A 59 -10.36 -2.98 -0.65
CA GLN A 59 -11.47 -2.38 -1.39
C GLN A 59 -11.67 -0.90 -1.01
N ALA A 60 -11.58 -0.56 0.27
CA ALA A 60 -11.66 0.84 0.73
C ALA A 60 -10.57 1.73 0.13
N VAL A 61 -9.34 1.21 -0.04
CA VAL A 61 -8.26 1.89 -0.77
C VAL A 61 -8.68 2.18 -2.20
N LEU A 62 -9.21 1.18 -2.91
CA LEU A 62 -9.60 1.31 -4.31
C LEU A 62 -10.72 2.34 -4.50
N GLU A 63 -11.76 2.30 -3.66
CA GLU A 63 -12.87 3.25 -3.76
C GLU A 63 -12.41 4.68 -3.43
N SER A 64 -11.58 4.86 -2.40
CA SER A 64 -11.01 6.16 -2.05
C SER A 64 -10.07 6.70 -3.14
N ALA A 65 -9.35 5.81 -3.85
CA ALA A 65 -8.49 6.17 -4.97
C ALA A 65 -9.31 6.64 -6.18
N LYS A 66 -10.38 5.90 -6.52
CA LYS A 66 -11.30 6.29 -7.60
C LYS A 66 -12.02 7.61 -7.32
N ALA A 67 -12.32 7.88 -6.06
CA ALA A 67 -12.90 9.15 -5.61
C ALA A 67 -11.90 10.31 -5.63
N GLY A 68 -10.60 10.07 -5.87
CA GLY A 68 -9.57 11.10 -5.86
C GLY A 68 -9.31 11.70 -4.47
N SER A 69 -9.63 10.96 -3.40
CA SER A 69 -9.56 11.47 -2.01
C SER A 69 -8.14 11.60 -1.47
N PHE A 70 -7.16 10.97 -2.12
CA PHE A 70 -5.75 11.03 -1.75
C PHE A 70 -4.85 10.92 -2.99
N GLN A 71 -3.54 11.10 -2.81
CA GLN A 71 -2.54 11.05 -3.89
C GLN A 71 -1.47 9.97 -3.67
N ILE A 72 -1.26 9.55 -2.41
CA ILE A 72 -0.22 8.62 -2.01
C ILE A 72 -0.83 7.41 -1.28
N LEU A 73 -0.55 6.20 -1.72
CA LEU A 73 -0.82 4.98 -0.94
C LEU A 73 0.44 4.56 -0.19
N LEU A 74 0.33 4.37 1.12
CA LEU A 74 1.41 3.89 1.97
C LEU A 74 1.13 2.45 2.43
N VAL A 75 2.12 1.57 2.23
CA VAL A 75 2.10 0.18 2.69
C VAL A 75 3.42 -0.18 3.35
N ASP A 76 3.40 -1.02 4.38
CA ASP A 76 4.62 -1.45 5.08
C ASP A 76 5.59 -2.15 4.11
N SER A 77 5.05 -2.95 3.18
CA SER A 77 5.77 -3.56 2.07
C SER A 77 4.79 -3.96 0.95
N VAL A 78 5.28 -4.23 -0.26
CA VAL A 78 4.43 -4.73 -1.37
C VAL A 78 3.67 -6.01 -0.99
N SER A 79 4.26 -6.83 -0.12
CA SER A 79 3.62 -8.04 0.39
C SER A 79 2.39 -7.76 1.26
N ARG A 80 2.10 -6.50 1.64
CA ARG A 80 0.82 -6.08 2.25
C ARG A 80 -0.27 -5.82 1.23
N ILE A 81 0.08 -5.51 -0.01
CA ILE A 81 -0.85 -5.55 -1.13
C ILE A 81 -1.21 -7.00 -1.44
N GLY A 82 -0.22 -7.85 -1.73
CA GLY A 82 -0.48 -9.26 -2.01
C GLY A 82 0.76 -10.08 -2.31
N ARG A 83 0.62 -11.40 -2.25
CA ARG A 83 1.66 -12.39 -2.58
C ARG A 83 1.40 -13.10 -3.91
N ASP A 84 0.20 -12.97 -4.48
CA ASP A 84 -0.07 -13.38 -5.87
C ASP A 84 0.43 -12.29 -6.82
N MET A 85 1.50 -12.58 -7.55
CA MET A 85 2.16 -11.58 -8.39
C MET A 85 1.23 -10.97 -9.45
N LYS A 86 0.39 -11.78 -10.11
CA LYS A 86 -0.51 -11.29 -11.17
C LYS A 86 -1.55 -10.35 -10.58
N LYS A 87 -2.17 -10.73 -9.47
CA LYS A 87 -3.16 -9.88 -8.78
C LYS A 87 -2.55 -8.63 -8.17
N THR A 88 -1.35 -8.74 -7.59
CA THR A 88 -0.61 -7.60 -7.04
C THR A 88 -0.28 -6.59 -8.14
N ILE A 89 0.24 -7.04 -9.29
CA ILE A 89 0.52 -6.16 -10.43
C ILE A 89 -0.76 -5.49 -10.93
N ALA A 90 -1.86 -6.24 -11.10
CA ALA A 90 -3.14 -5.68 -11.54
C ALA A 90 -3.67 -4.61 -10.57
N PHE A 91 -3.52 -4.83 -9.26
CA PHE A 91 -3.89 -3.83 -8.26
C PHE A 91 -3.02 -2.57 -8.36
N ILE A 92 -1.69 -2.72 -8.43
CA ILE A 92 -0.77 -1.59 -8.58
C ILE A 92 -1.09 -0.81 -9.87
N GLN A 93 -1.36 -1.51 -10.98
CA GLN A 93 -1.76 -0.89 -12.25
C GLN A 93 -3.02 -0.05 -12.09
N THR A 94 -4.02 -0.59 -11.41
CA THR A 94 -5.29 0.10 -11.18
C THR A 94 -5.10 1.35 -10.33
N ILE A 95 -4.39 1.25 -9.21
CA ILE A 95 -4.12 2.36 -8.30
C ILE A 95 -3.29 3.45 -8.99
N SER A 96 -2.22 3.09 -9.70
CA SER A 96 -1.44 4.05 -10.49
C SER A 96 -2.25 4.69 -11.62
N GLY A 97 -3.19 3.94 -12.23
CA GLY A 97 -4.13 4.47 -13.22
C GLY A 97 -5.09 5.51 -12.65
N CYS A 98 -5.37 5.48 -11.34
CA CYS A 98 -6.09 6.53 -10.62
C CYS A 98 -5.23 7.75 -10.27
N GLY A 99 -3.96 7.81 -10.72
CA GLY A 99 -3.04 8.89 -10.39
C GLY A 99 -2.41 8.80 -9.00
N ILE A 100 -2.52 7.64 -8.34
CA ILE A 100 -1.97 7.42 -7.01
C ILE A 100 -0.57 6.83 -7.10
N SER A 101 0.40 7.47 -6.43
CA SER A 101 1.74 6.90 -6.23
C SER A 101 1.75 5.98 -5.01
N ILE A 102 2.46 4.85 -5.10
CA ILE A 102 2.54 3.87 -4.02
C ILE A 102 3.94 3.92 -3.42
N TYR A 103 4.02 4.01 -2.09
CA TYR A 103 5.28 4.01 -1.37
C TYR A 103 5.30 2.97 -0.24
N SER A 104 6.49 2.46 0.01
CA SER A 104 6.82 1.66 1.18
C SER A 104 8.11 2.15 1.82
N PRO A 105 8.23 2.10 3.16
CA PRO A 105 9.52 2.26 3.83
C PRO A 105 10.58 1.23 3.41
N MET A 106 10.16 0.03 2.98
CA MET A 106 11.04 -1.07 2.56
C MET A 106 11.47 -0.97 1.10
N GLU A 107 10.57 -0.53 0.20
CA GLU A 107 10.83 -0.52 -1.24
C GLU A 107 11.02 0.89 -1.84
N GLY A 108 10.71 1.95 -1.10
CA GLY A 108 10.61 3.30 -1.65
C GLY A 108 9.35 3.46 -2.52
N GLU A 109 9.45 4.23 -3.60
CA GLU A 109 8.37 4.35 -4.58
C GLU A 109 8.25 3.05 -5.39
N ILE A 110 7.09 2.39 -5.32
CA ILE A 110 6.84 1.13 -6.02
C ILE A 110 6.30 1.44 -7.42
N LYS A 111 7.04 1.05 -8.46
CA LYS A 111 6.65 1.28 -9.85
C LYS A 111 6.31 -0.02 -10.56
N LEU A 112 5.39 0.06 -11.53
CA LEU A 112 5.08 -1.09 -12.40
C LEU A 112 6.29 -1.63 -13.14
N SER A 113 7.21 -0.74 -13.52
CA SER A 113 8.48 -1.11 -14.16
C SER A 113 9.31 -2.07 -13.33
N ASP A 114 9.17 -2.08 -12.00
CA ASP A 114 9.99 -2.92 -11.12
C ASP A 114 9.59 -4.40 -11.23
N PHE A 115 8.36 -4.67 -11.66
CA PHE A 115 7.85 -6.03 -11.89
C PHE A 115 7.99 -6.49 -13.35
N MET A 116 8.33 -5.57 -14.26
CA MET A 116 8.51 -5.88 -15.70
C MET A 116 9.97 -6.11 -16.08
N ARG A 117 10.93 -5.94 -15.17
CA ARG A 117 12.34 -6.19 -15.48
C ARG A 117 12.61 -7.69 -15.57
N PRO A 118 13.19 -8.18 -16.68
CA PRO A 118 13.67 -9.55 -16.74
C PRO A 118 14.83 -9.74 -15.73
N PRO A 119 14.97 -10.95 -15.15
CA PRO A 119 15.89 -11.22 -14.04
C PRO A 119 17.39 -11.02 -14.37
N PHE A 120 17.74 -10.73 -15.62
CA PHE A 120 19.13 -10.66 -16.11
C PHE A 120 19.73 -9.24 -16.19
N GLN A 121 19.05 -8.21 -15.66
CA GLN A 121 19.52 -6.81 -15.73
C GLN A 121 19.85 -6.17 -14.37
N LEU A 122 20.16 -6.97 -13.35
CA LEU A 122 20.81 -6.46 -12.13
C LEU A 122 22.30 -6.25 -12.43
N ARG A 123 22.71 -4.98 -12.54
CA ARG A 123 24.11 -4.55 -12.62
C ARG A 123 24.55 -3.97 -11.29
#